data_AF-A0A7S0WEE7-F1
#
_entry.id   AF-A0A7S0WEE7-F1
#
_cell.length_a   1.000
_cell.length_b   1.000
_cell.length_c   1.000
_cell.angle_alpha   90.00
_cell.angle_beta   90.00
_cell.angle_gamma   90.00
#
_symmetry.space_group_name_H-M   'P 1'
#
loop_
_entity.id
_entity.type
_entity.pdbx_description
1 polymer ?
#
loop_
_entity_poly.entity_id
_entity_poly.type
_entity_poly.pdbx_seq_one_letter_code
_entity_poly.pdbx_strand_id
1 'polypeptide(L)'
;RAAKRARHDAAKAPQSNNRRSKTQRKGGRARPRAPASKHNAQKLYRYGNYDRYYGYRVGATLEDPRLRAFAPEWFTNKAACDVGCNEGLLSLTIATSYEPREMVCIDIDDALVRQAQ
;
A
#
# COMPACT_ATOMS: atom_id res chain seq x y z
N ARG A 1 -0.94 45.49 -3.22
CA ARG A 1 -0.19 44.61 -2.27
C ARG A 1 -0.42 43.17 -2.68
N ALA A 2 0.66 42.44 -2.99
CA ALA A 2 0.64 41.16 -3.70
C ALA A 2 0.16 39.98 -2.82
N ALA A 3 -0.80 39.20 -3.33
CA ALA A 3 -1.20 37.92 -2.77
C ALA A 3 -0.29 36.81 -3.33
N LYS A 4 0.60 36.26 -2.50
CA LYS A 4 1.38 35.06 -2.85
C LYS A 4 0.47 33.83 -2.74
N ARG A 5 0.04 33.32 -3.89
CA ARG A 5 -0.54 31.97 -4.04
C ARG A 5 0.54 30.94 -3.76
N ALA A 6 0.40 30.18 -2.67
CA ALA A 6 1.20 28.98 -2.44
C ALA A 6 0.69 27.87 -3.37
N ARG A 7 1.59 27.37 -4.21
CA ARG A 7 1.33 26.29 -5.17
C ARG A 7 1.39 24.97 -4.41
N HIS A 8 0.34 24.16 -4.50
CA HIS A 8 0.38 22.77 -4.06
C HIS A 8 1.20 21.97 -5.08
N ASP A 9 2.42 21.58 -4.72
CA ASP A 9 3.21 20.62 -5.47
C ASP A 9 2.59 19.22 -5.31
N ALA A 10 1.88 18.78 -6.34
CA ALA A 10 1.44 17.40 -6.47
C ALA A 10 2.66 16.50 -6.71
N ALA A 11 3.01 15.68 -5.71
CA ALA A 11 4.08 14.69 -5.84
C ALA A 11 3.69 13.65 -6.91
N LYS A 12 4.35 13.72 -8.08
CA LYS A 12 4.22 12.74 -9.16
C LYS A 12 4.83 11.39 -8.74
N ALA A 13 4.12 10.31 -9.03
CA ALA A 13 4.65 8.94 -9.00
C ALA A 13 5.92 8.83 -9.88
N PRO A 14 6.93 8.02 -9.49
CA PRO A 14 8.20 7.97 -10.20
C PRO A 14 8.03 7.36 -11.60
N GLN A 15 8.39 8.14 -12.61
CA GLN A 15 8.47 7.70 -14.01
C GLN A 15 9.80 6.97 -14.26
N SER A 16 9.73 5.72 -14.72
CA SER A 16 10.89 4.92 -15.09
C SER A 16 11.53 5.41 -16.40
N ASN A 17 12.72 5.99 -16.33
CA ASN A 17 13.47 6.45 -17.51
C ASN A 17 14.44 5.36 -18.00
N ASN A 18 14.13 4.72 -19.12
CA ASN A 18 15.03 3.74 -19.74
C ASN A 18 15.70 4.37 -20.98
N ARG A 19 16.88 4.98 -20.80
CA ARG A 19 17.72 5.48 -21.90
C ARG A 19 18.49 4.31 -22.52
N ARG A 20 18.06 3.85 -23.70
CA ARG A 20 18.81 2.90 -24.53
C ARG A 20 19.97 3.62 -25.25
N SER A 21 21.21 3.36 -24.84
CA SER A 21 22.40 3.58 -25.68
C SER A 21 22.71 2.29 -26.46
N LYS A 22 22.78 2.41 -27.79
CA LYS A 22 23.26 1.34 -28.69
C LYS A 22 24.78 1.48 -28.85
N THR A 23 25.54 0.40 -28.63
CA THR A 23 26.85 0.25 -29.30
C THR A 23 27.30 -1.22 -29.40
N GLN A 24 27.54 -1.59 -30.67
CA GLN A 24 28.49 -2.57 -31.28
C GLN A 24 28.84 -3.94 -30.65
N ARG A 25 28.66 -4.96 -31.50
CA ARG A 25 29.12 -6.36 -31.38
C ARG A 25 30.59 -6.48 -31.80
N LYS A 26 31.40 -7.33 -31.13
CA LYS A 26 32.39 -8.28 -31.71
C LYS A 26 32.70 -9.42 -30.71
N GLY A 27 33.07 -10.59 -31.24
CA GLY A 27 32.95 -11.92 -30.60
C GLY A 27 34.01 -12.37 -29.60
N GLY A 28 33.85 -13.61 -29.10
CA GLY A 28 34.90 -14.40 -28.43
C GLY A 28 34.50 -15.16 -27.15
N ARG A 29 34.49 -16.50 -27.24
CA ARG A 29 34.58 -17.55 -26.20
C ARG A 29 33.47 -17.65 -25.12
N ALA A 30 32.92 -18.86 -24.99
CA ALA A 30 31.95 -19.25 -23.97
C ALA A 30 32.57 -19.20 -22.57
N ARG A 31 32.08 -18.26 -21.75
CA ARG A 31 32.38 -18.17 -20.31
C ARG A 31 31.48 -19.14 -19.55
N PRO A 32 31.92 -19.73 -18.42
CA PRO A 32 31.04 -20.53 -17.57
C PRO A 32 29.84 -19.67 -17.16
N ARG A 33 28.63 -20.22 -17.31
CA ARG A 33 27.37 -19.53 -16.97
C ARG A 33 27.42 -19.19 -15.48
N ALA A 34 27.54 -17.90 -15.17
CA ALA A 34 27.30 -17.41 -13.83
C ALA A 34 25.90 -17.87 -13.37
N PRO A 35 25.69 -18.19 -12.08
CA PRO A 35 24.36 -18.51 -11.58
C PRO A 35 23.45 -17.35 -11.94
N ALA A 36 22.34 -17.65 -12.62
CA ALA A 36 21.36 -16.64 -13.00
C ALA A 36 21.02 -15.85 -11.74
N SER A 37 21.28 -14.53 -11.75
CA SER A 37 20.85 -13.65 -10.69
C SER A 37 19.37 -13.92 -10.49
N LYS A 38 18.96 -14.38 -9.30
CA LYS A 38 17.55 -14.43 -8.92
C LYS A 38 17.04 -13.02 -9.13
N HIS A 39 16.38 -12.78 -10.26
CA HIS A 39 15.75 -11.51 -10.50
C HIS A 39 14.78 -11.36 -9.34
N ASN A 40 15.03 -10.37 -8.47
CA ASN A 40 14.06 -9.95 -7.48
C ASN A 40 12.82 -9.56 -8.28
N ALA A 41 11.91 -10.53 -8.43
CA ALA A 41 10.62 -10.31 -9.05
C ALA A 41 10.00 -9.21 -8.21
N GLN A 42 9.91 -8.01 -8.79
CA GLN A 42 9.32 -6.88 -8.11
C GLN A 42 7.92 -7.31 -7.67
N LYS A 43 7.62 -7.20 -6.37
CA LYS A 43 6.32 -7.60 -5.84
C LYS A 43 5.25 -6.81 -6.59
N LEU A 44 4.42 -7.51 -7.36
CA LEU A 44 3.37 -6.91 -8.16
C LEU A 44 2.11 -6.81 -7.31
N TYR A 45 1.72 -5.59 -6.95
CA TYR A 45 0.51 -5.31 -6.18
C TYR A 45 -0.75 -5.27 -7.06
N ARG A 46 -1.00 -6.33 -7.83
CA ARG A 46 -2.07 -6.34 -8.85
C ARG A 46 -3.48 -6.20 -8.27
N TYR A 47 -3.66 -6.52 -6.99
CA TYR A 47 -4.92 -6.42 -6.28
C TYR A 47 -4.99 -5.19 -5.37
N GLY A 48 -3.96 -4.34 -5.38
CA GLY A 48 -3.86 -3.19 -4.47
C GLY A 48 -3.46 -3.55 -3.03
N ASN A 49 -2.99 -4.78 -2.81
CA ASN A 49 -2.49 -5.32 -1.55
C ASN A 49 -1.09 -4.77 -1.19
N TYR A 50 -0.94 -3.44 -1.18
CA TYR A 50 0.34 -2.79 -0.90
C TYR A 50 0.81 -3.05 0.53
N ASP A 51 2.06 -3.46 0.67
CA ASP A 51 2.74 -3.50 1.96
C ASP A 51 2.90 -2.04 2.44
N ARG A 52 2.52 -1.74 3.69
CA ARG A 52 2.51 -0.40 4.29
C ARG A 52 1.54 0.58 3.64
N TYR A 53 0.37 0.09 3.24
CA TYR A 53 -0.68 0.89 2.61
C TYR A 53 -0.97 2.18 3.38
N TYR A 54 -1.10 2.05 4.70
CA TYR A 54 -1.42 3.17 5.56
C TYR A 54 -0.24 4.13 5.74
N GLY A 55 1.01 3.66 5.64
CA GLY A 55 2.20 4.50 5.78
C GLY A 55 2.27 5.65 4.77
N TYR A 56 1.81 5.44 3.53
CA TYR A 56 1.73 6.52 2.53
C TYR A 56 0.36 7.21 2.49
N ARG A 57 -0.71 6.54 2.93
CA ARG A 57 -2.08 7.08 2.88
C ARG A 57 -2.36 8.09 3.98
N VAL A 58 -2.05 7.74 5.22
CA VAL A 58 -2.33 8.57 6.41
C VAL A 58 -1.09 9.30 6.91
N GLY A 59 0.09 8.90 6.43
CA GLY A 59 1.35 9.53 6.80
C GLY A 59 1.68 9.32 8.28
N ALA A 60 2.35 10.29 8.89
CA ALA A 60 2.88 10.17 10.25
C ALA A 60 1.81 10.19 11.36
N THR A 61 0.60 10.71 11.09
CA THR A 61 -0.44 10.82 12.11
C THR A 61 -1.15 9.50 12.39
N LEU A 62 -1.08 8.55 11.44
CA LEU A 62 -1.86 7.30 11.44
C LEU A 62 -3.39 7.50 11.53
N GLU A 63 -3.87 8.74 11.47
CA GLU A 63 -5.29 9.07 11.49
C GLU A 63 -5.87 8.94 10.08
N ASP A 64 -6.80 8.00 9.90
CA ASP A 64 -7.51 7.85 8.63
C ASP A 64 -8.66 8.87 8.54
N PRO A 65 -8.67 9.76 7.52
CA PRO A 65 -9.70 10.77 7.37
C PRO A 65 -11.11 10.18 7.19
N ARG A 66 -11.23 8.91 6.76
CA ARG A 66 -12.51 8.20 6.63
C ARG A 66 -13.23 8.04 7.97
N LEU A 67 -12.49 7.96 9.08
CA LEU A 67 -13.08 7.85 10.42
C LEU A 67 -14.00 9.03 10.74
N ARG A 68 -13.72 10.22 10.18
CA ARG A 68 -14.57 11.42 10.39
C ARG A 68 -15.93 11.32 9.69
N ALA A 69 -16.06 10.43 8.71
CA ALA A 69 -17.31 10.21 8.00
C ALA A 69 -18.12 9.05 8.59
N PHE A 70 -17.54 8.27 9.51
CA PHE A 70 -18.21 7.16 10.16
C PHE A 70 -19.04 7.63 11.35
N ALA A 71 -20.22 7.03 11.47
CA ALA A 71 -21.13 7.29 12.58
C ALA A 71 -21.14 6.07 13.53
N PRO A 72 -20.99 6.27 14.86
CA PRO A 72 -20.92 5.16 15.82
C PRO A 72 -22.06 4.15 15.70
N GLU A 73 -23.28 4.61 15.42
CA GLU A 73 -24.48 3.78 15.30
C GLU A 73 -24.42 2.74 14.17
N TRP A 74 -23.51 2.90 13.21
CA TRP A 74 -23.27 1.91 12.16
C TRP A 74 -22.55 0.67 12.69
N PHE A 75 -21.81 0.81 13.80
CA PHE A 75 -20.93 -0.24 14.33
C PHE A 75 -21.36 -0.72 15.71
N THR A 76 -21.79 0.18 16.61
CA THR A 76 -22.03 -0.16 18.02
C THR A 76 -23.00 -1.34 18.19
N ASN A 77 -22.51 -2.38 18.85
CA ASN A 77 -23.22 -3.65 19.08
C ASN A 77 -23.76 -4.31 17.78
N LYS A 78 -23.11 -4.05 16.64
CA LYS A 78 -23.41 -4.68 15.34
C LYS A 78 -22.36 -5.73 14.98
N ALA A 79 -22.72 -6.60 14.04
CA ALA A 79 -21.76 -7.42 13.31
C ALA A 79 -21.25 -6.63 12.10
N ALA A 80 -19.94 -6.48 11.99
CA ALA A 80 -19.30 -5.75 10.89
C ALA A 80 -18.37 -6.67 10.09
N CYS A 81 -18.23 -6.39 8.79
CA CYS A 81 -17.27 -7.06 7.92
C CYS A 81 -16.46 -6.02 7.16
N ASP A 82 -15.14 -6.09 7.22
CA ASP A 82 -14.22 -5.26 6.44
C ASP A 82 -13.54 -6.10 5.35
N VAL A 83 -13.83 -5.77 4.09
CA VAL A 83 -13.36 -6.52 2.92
C VAL A 83 -12.18 -5.77 2.29
N GLY A 84 -11.05 -6.46 2.17
CA GLY A 84 -9.77 -5.85 1.81
C GLY A 84 -9.17 -5.09 2.99
N CYS A 85 -9.16 -5.72 4.17
CA CYS A 85 -8.71 -5.08 5.41
C CYS A 85 -7.21 -4.72 5.39
N ASN A 86 -6.43 -5.27 4.44
CA ASN A 86 -4.99 -5.09 4.32
C ASN A 86 -4.32 -5.41 5.67
N GLU A 87 -3.47 -4.52 6.20
CA GLU A 87 -2.81 -4.66 7.50
C GLU A 87 -3.73 -4.37 8.70
N GLY A 88 -5.03 -4.14 8.47
CA GLY A 88 -6.05 -4.05 9.52
C GLY A 88 -6.12 -2.73 10.29
N LEU A 89 -5.34 -1.70 9.92
CA LEU A 89 -5.25 -0.46 10.71
C LEU A 89 -6.61 0.24 10.85
N LEU A 90 -7.34 0.44 9.74
CA LEU A 90 -8.67 1.07 9.82
C LEU A 90 -9.64 0.20 10.62
N SER A 91 -9.62 -1.11 10.39
CA SER A 91 -10.51 -2.07 11.04
C SER A 91 -10.32 -2.06 12.56
N LEU A 92 -9.07 -2.04 13.01
CA LEU A 92 -8.72 -1.94 14.43
C LEU A 92 -9.19 -0.61 15.03
N THR A 93 -9.02 0.50 14.32
CA THR A 93 -9.51 1.81 14.81
C THR A 93 -11.03 1.82 14.93
N ILE A 94 -11.77 1.22 13.97
CA ILE A 94 -13.23 1.06 14.06
C ILE A 94 -13.60 0.20 15.28
N ALA A 95 -12.95 -0.95 15.44
CA ALA A 95 -13.24 -1.89 16.53
C ALA A 95 -13.02 -1.26 17.91
N THR A 96 -11.96 -0.48 18.07
CA THR A 96 -11.61 0.19 19.33
C THR A 96 -12.41 1.47 19.58
N SER A 97 -12.86 2.18 18.55
CA SER A 97 -13.56 3.46 18.70
C SER A 97 -15.08 3.34 18.77
N TYR A 98 -15.67 2.30 18.17
CA TYR A 98 -17.13 2.22 18.00
C TYR A 98 -17.77 0.95 18.58
N GLU A 99 -16.99 0.06 19.19
CA GLU A 99 -17.46 -1.10 19.96
C GLU A 99 -18.48 -1.99 19.21
N PRO A 100 -18.12 -2.53 18.03
CA PRO A 100 -18.94 -3.56 17.40
C PRO A 100 -19.03 -4.81 18.27
N ARG A 101 -20.12 -5.56 18.13
CA ARG A 101 -20.28 -6.86 18.81
C ARG A 101 -19.27 -7.87 18.27
N GLU A 102 -19.08 -7.86 16.97
CA GLU A 102 -18.14 -8.70 16.24
C GLU A 102 -17.68 -7.98 14.98
N MET A 103 -16.43 -8.18 14.59
CA MET A 103 -15.88 -7.64 13.36
C MET A 103 -15.02 -8.70 12.66
N VAL A 104 -15.37 -9.01 11.42
CA VAL A 104 -14.62 -9.92 10.56
C VAL A 104 -13.83 -9.11 9.54
N CYS A 105 -12.52 -9.33 9.48
CA CYS A 105 -11.62 -8.64 8.57
C CYS A 105 -11.07 -9.65 7.56
N ILE A 106 -11.26 -9.39 6.26
CA ILE A 106 -10.90 -10.31 5.18
C ILE A 106 -9.92 -9.62 4.23
N ASP A 107 -8.82 -10.29 3.88
CA ASP A 107 -7.93 -9.87 2.81
C ASP A 107 -7.55 -11.06 1.91
N ILE A 108 -7.14 -10.78 0.68
CA ILE A 108 -6.71 -11.78 -0.30
C ILE A 108 -5.24 -12.19 -0.11
N ASP A 109 -4.43 -11.34 0.54
CA ASP A 109 -3.02 -11.58 0.79
C ASP A 109 -2.79 -12.19 2.17
N ASP A 110 -2.54 -13.50 2.21
CA ASP A 110 -2.27 -14.26 3.45
C ASP A 110 -1.09 -13.68 4.26
N ALA A 111 -0.10 -13.05 3.63
CA ALA A 111 1.00 -12.43 4.35
C ALA A 111 0.55 -11.19 5.14
N LEU A 112 -0.37 -10.39 4.57
CA LEU A 112 -0.94 -9.23 5.24
C LEU A 112 -1.87 -9.65 6.38
N VAL A 113 -2.70 -10.69 6.15
CA VAL A 113 -3.57 -11.25 7.20
C VAL A 113 -2.74 -11.75 8.38
N ARG A 114 -1.66 -12.50 8.13
CA ARG A 114 -0.75 -12.97 9.20
C ARG A 114 -0.05 -11.85 9.95
N GLN A 115 0.23 -10.73 9.29
CA GLN A 115 0.84 -9.57 9.94
C GLN A 115 -0.16 -8.83 10.86
N ALA A 116 -1.45 -8.91 10.56
CA ALA A 116 -2.51 -8.23 11.30
C ALA A 116 -3.03 -9.04 12.52
N GLN A 117 -2.60 -10.29 12.69
CA GLN A 117 -2.93 -11.17 13.82
C GLN A 117 -1.86 -11.14 14.90
#